data_AF-A0A936WNA8-F1
#
_entry.id   AF-A0A936WNA8-F1
#
_cell.length_a   1.000
_cell.length_b   1.000
_cell.length_c   1.000
_cell.angle_alpha   90.00
_cell.angle_beta   90.00
_cell.angle_gamma   90.00
#
_symmetry.space_group_name_H-M   'P 1'
#
loop_
_entity.id
_entity.type
_entity.pdbx_description
1 polymer ?
#
loop_
_entity_poly.entity_id
_entity_poly.type
_entity_poly.pdbx_seq_one_letter_code
_entity_poly.pdbx_strand_id
1 'polypeptide(L)'
;MPRIPLTHSSGSADTLRSALDRWFRGRGFTMAVFEHGKARVMTDRMGEFIVFKLTQRPDHDTYYKEAHGGALIVFEIKVDEERVSYEGYCPLLLFGFWEKKLSFKQGAGGLFKYRDEGHRMELKLLEQIHRL
;
A
#
# COMPACT_ATOMS: atom_id res chain seq x y z
N MET A 1 -12.43 -0.74 4.67
CA MET A 1 -11.85 -1.46 3.52
C MET A 1 -12.82 -1.35 2.36
N PRO A 2 -12.47 -0.62 1.30
CA PRO A 2 -13.22 -0.63 0.07
C PRO A 2 -13.27 -2.06 -0.51
N ARG A 3 -14.43 -2.45 -1.04
CA ARG A 3 -14.66 -3.72 -1.75
C ARG A 3 -15.28 -3.36 -3.09
N ILE A 4 -14.59 -3.66 -4.17
CA ILE A 4 -14.97 -3.19 -5.50
C ILE A 4 -15.27 -4.42 -6.35
N PRO A 5 -16.51 -4.57 -6.83
CA PRO A 5 -16.85 -5.64 -7.77
C PRO A 5 -16.16 -5.38 -9.10
N LEU A 6 -15.72 -6.45 -9.75
CA LEU A 6 -15.16 -6.39 -11.10
C LEU A 6 -16.32 -6.31 -12.10
N THR A 7 -16.33 -5.27 -12.93
CA THR A 7 -17.40 -5.01 -13.91
C THR A 7 -17.32 -5.90 -15.15
N HIS A 8 -16.16 -6.51 -15.42
CA HIS A 8 -15.94 -7.41 -16.56
C HIS A 8 -15.32 -8.73 -16.08
N SER A 9 -16.17 -9.73 -15.87
CA SER A 9 -15.73 -11.13 -15.72
C SER A 9 -15.11 -11.61 -17.03
N SER A 10 -13.77 -11.75 -17.06
CA SER A 10 -13.07 -12.67 -17.99
C SER A 10 -11.58 -12.88 -17.70
N GLY A 11 -10.99 -12.17 -16.73
CA GLY A 11 -9.61 -12.40 -16.29
C GLY A 11 -9.55 -13.34 -15.09
N SER A 12 -8.73 -14.40 -15.16
CA SER A 12 -8.39 -15.19 -13.96
C SER A 12 -7.86 -14.27 -12.85
N ALA A 13 -8.04 -14.64 -11.57
CA ALA A 13 -7.50 -13.90 -10.44
C ALA A 13 -5.99 -13.60 -10.61
N ASP A 14 -5.26 -14.52 -11.27
CA ASP A 14 -3.83 -14.36 -11.58
C ASP A 14 -3.57 -13.25 -12.61
N THR A 15 -4.43 -13.11 -13.62
CA THR A 15 -4.35 -12.02 -14.61
C THR A 15 -4.53 -10.67 -13.93
N LEU A 16 -5.48 -10.58 -12.99
CA LEU A 16 -5.77 -9.36 -12.24
C LEU A 16 -4.62 -9.01 -11.27
N ARG A 17 -4.12 -10.00 -10.51
CA ARG A 17 -2.94 -9.83 -9.67
C ARG A 17 -1.74 -9.34 -10.48
N SER A 18 -1.51 -9.93 -11.65
CA SER A 18 -0.43 -9.51 -12.55
C SER A 18 -0.62 -8.08 -13.07
N ALA A 19 -1.84 -7.65 -13.36
CA ALA A 19 -2.13 -6.28 -13.78
C ALA A 19 -1.89 -5.27 -12.64
N LEU A 20 -2.31 -5.61 -11.42
CA LEU A 20 -2.10 -4.78 -10.24
C LEU A 20 -0.62 -4.69 -9.86
N ASP A 21 0.13 -5.80 -9.88
CA ASP A 21 1.58 -5.80 -9.64
C ASP A 21 2.31 -4.86 -10.60
N ARG A 22 2.01 -4.95 -11.91
CA ARG A 22 2.55 -4.02 -12.92
C ARG A 22 2.19 -2.57 -12.62
N TRP A 23 0.95 -2.31 -12.20
CA TRP A 23 0.49 -0.96 -11.86
C TRP A 23 1.23 -0.37 -10.66
N PHE A 24 1.45 -1.19 -9.61
CA PHE A 24 2.18 -0.81 -8.41
C PHE A 24 3.65 -0.53 -8.73
N ARG A 25 4.32 -1.46 -9.40
CA ARG A 25 5.74 -1.30 -9.79
C ARG A 25 5.95 -0.08 -10.67
N GLY A 26 5.05 0.16 -11.63
CA GLY A 26 5.09 1.35 -12.49
C GLY A 26 4.95 2.69 -11.74
N ARG A 27 4.57 2.66 -10.46
CA ARG A 27 4.45 3.84 -9.57
C ARG A 27 5.49 3.88 -8.46
N GLY A 28 6.50 3.02 -8.55
CA GLY A 28 7.60 2.95 -7.58
C GLY A 28 7.23 2.22 -6.28
N PHE A 29 6.16 1.41 -6.30
CA PHE A 29 5.90 0.50 -5.18
C PHE A 29 6.73 -0.78 -5.33
N THR A 30 7.09 -1.32 -4.17
CA THR A 30 7.79 -2.60 -4.02
C THR A 30 6.84 -3.58 -3.32
N MET A 31 6.78 -4.81 -3.82
CA MET A 31 6.05 -5.89 -3.14
C MET A 31 6.85 -6.33 -1.91
N ALA A 32 6.20 -6.40 -0.75
CA ALA A 32 6.81 -6.85 0.48
C ALA A 32 7.08 -8.35 0.43
N VAL A 33 8.31 -8.74 0.81
CA VAL A 33 8.68 -10.13 1.04
C VAL A 33 8.66 -10.37 2.54
N PHE A 34 7.84 -11.30 2.99
CA PHE A 34 7.67 -11.60 4.40
C PHE A 34 8.48 -12.83 4.80
N GLU A 35 9.26 -12.69 5.85
CA GLU A 35 9.94 -13.79 6.53
C GLU A 35 9.28 -13.98 7.89
N HIS A 36 8.79 -15.19 8.16
CA HIS A 36 8.08 -15.50 9.42
C HIS A 36 6.94 -14.51 9.73
N GLY A 37 6.19 -14.12 8.69
CA GLY A 37 5.07 -13.20 8.80
C GLY A 37 5.45 -11.73 9.03
N LYS A 38 6.72 -11.34 8.91
CA LYS A 38 7.19 -9.96 9.07
C LYS A 38 8.07 -9.52 7.91
N ALA A 39 7.95 -8.26 7.52
CA ALA A 39 8.86 -7.61 6.59
C ALA A 39 9.44 -6.35 7.26
N ARG A 40 10.75 -6.14 7.13
CA ARG A 40 11.42 -4.92 7.58
C ARG A 40 11.70 -4.04 6.38
N VAL A 41 11.23 -2.81 6.42
CA VAL A 41 11.44 -1.83 5.36
C VAL A 41 12.22 -0.68 5.95
N MET A 42 13.38 -0.39 5.37
CA MET A 42 14.23 0.72 5.76
C MET A 42 14.04 1.87 4.76
N THR A 43 13.82 3.07 5.26
CA THR A 43 13.72 4.31 4.47
C THR A 43 14.75 5.31 4.98
N ASP A 44 15.10 6.29 4.14
CA ASP A 44 15.96 7.42 4.54
C ASP A 44 15.13 8.65 4.90
N ARG A 45 15.51 9.30 5.99
CA ARG A 45 15.04 10.63 6.34
C ARG A 45 16.25 11.52 6.59
N MET A 46 16.74 12.17 5.53
CA MET A 46 17.84 13.15 5.63
C MET A 46 19.11 12.54 6.26
N GLY A 47 19.42 11.29 5.94
CA GLY A 47 20.57 10.56 6.50
C GLY A 47 20.27 9.76 7.77
N GLU A 48 19.04 9.86 8.33
CA GLU A 48 18.58 8.97 9.41
C GLU A 48 17.77 7.81 8.83
N PHE A 49 18.10 6.58 9.22
CA PHE A 49 17.32 5.41 8.82
C PHE A 49 16.09 5.22 9.70
N ILE A 50 14.92 5.05 9.08
CA ILE A 50 13.69 4.63 9.75
C ILE A 50 13.39 3.19 9.35
N VAL A 51 13.15 2.33 10.34
CA VAL A 51 12.81 0.92 10.11
C VAL A 51 11.35 0.69 10.46
N PHE A 52 10.55 0.33 9.45
CA PHE A 52 9.16 -0.07 9.60
C PHE A 52 9.02 -1.58 9.65
N LYS A 53 8.08 -2.09 10.45
CA LYS A 53 7.81 -3.53 10.59
C LYS A 53 6.43 -3.87 10.08
N LEU A 54 6.36 -4.21 8.80
CA LEU A 54 5.11 -4.69 8.21
C LEU A 54 4.81 -6.10 8.73
N THR A 55 3.53 -6.35 8.99
CA THR A 55 3.04 -7.67 9.41
C THR A 55 2.26 -8.28 8.26
N GLN A 56 2.60 -9.50 7.89
CA GLN A 56 1.91 -10.23 6.84
C GLN A 56 0.45 -10.41 7.23
N ARG A 57 -0.42 -10.11 6.27
CA ARG A 57 -1.83 -10.43 6.37
C ARG A 57 -2.14 -11.60 5.45
N PRO A 58 -2.81 -12.66 5.94
CA PRO A 58 -3.17 -13.80 5.11
C PRO A 58 -3.96 -13.37 3.86
N ASP A 59 -3.69 -14.00 2.73
CA ASP A 59 -4.30 -13.75 1.41
C ASP A 59 -4.12 -12.35 0.81
N HIS A 60 -3.27 -11.50 1.40
CA HIS A 60 -3.03 -10.16 0.90
C HIS A 60 -1.61 -10.04 0.32
N ASP A 61 -1.54 -9.46 -0.88
CA ASP A 61 -0.30 -8.94 -1.43
C ASP A 61 -0.06 -7.57 -0.81
N THR A 62 1.09 -7.37 -0.17
CA THR A 62 1.44 -6.07 0.43
C THR A 62 2.41 -5.33 -0.47
N TYR A 63 2.05 -4.12 -0.87
CA TYR A 63 2.89 -3.20 -1.62
C TYR A 63 3.22 -2.00 -0.75
N TYR A 64 4.48 -1.56 -0.78
CA TYR A 64 4.91 -0.37 -0.06
C TYR A 64 5.71 0.56 -0.97
N LYS A 65 5.70 1.85 -0.64
CA LYS A 65 6.49 2.87 -1.32
C LYS A 65 7.01 3.87 -0.30
N GLU A 66 8.27 4.25 -0.42
CA GLU A 66 8.83 5.38 0.32
C GLU A 66 8.19 6.70 -0.12
N ALA A 67 7.78 7.49 0.86
CA ALA A 67 7.09 8.75 0.68
C ALA A 67 7.82 9.88 1.40
N HIS A 68 7.32 11.10 1.22
CA HIS A 68 7.93 12.32 1.75
C HIS A 68 8.34 12.21 3.23
N GLY A 69 9.61 12.53 3.52
CA GLY A 69 10.16 12.55 4.88
C GLY A 69 10.53 11.17 5.44
N GLY A 70 10.86 10.20 4.57
CA GLY A 70 11.18 8.83 4.95
C GLY A 70 9.96 8.04 5.43
N ALA A 71 8.75 8.52 5.16
CA ALA A 71 7.52 7.80 5.51
C ALA A 71 7.28 6.63 4.55
N LEU A 72 6.32 5.76 4.89
CA LEU A 72 5.83 4.72 3.99
C LEU A 72 4.36 4.92 3.64
N ILE A 73 4.02 4.61 2.41
CA ILE A 73 2.67 4.33 1.94
C ILE A 73 2.59 2.82 1.75
N VAL A 74 1.56 2.19 2.32
CA VAL A 74 1.34 0.75 2.24
C VAL A 74 -0.06 0.48 1.71
N PHE A 75 -0.14 -0.47 0.78
CA PHE A 75 -1.38 -1.08 0.32
C PHE A 75 -1.34 -2.58 0.61
N GLU A 76 -2.34 -3.10 1.30
CA GLU A 76 -2.62 -4.54 1.42
C GLU A 76 -3.78 -4.88 0.48
N ILE A 77 -3.54 -5.69 -0.56
CA ILE A 77 -4.50 -6.00 -1.62
C ILE A 77 -4.89 -7.47 -1.55
N LYS A 78 -6.20 -7.75 -1.54
CA LYS A 78 -6.75 -9.09 -1.74
C LYS A 78 -7.57 -9.11 -3.02
N VAL A 79 -7.21 -10.04 -3.91
CA VAL A 79 -7.92 -10.32 -5.15
C VAL A 79 -8.59 -11.68 -5.03
N ASP A 80 -9.89 -11.72 -5.29
CA ASP A 80 -10.67 -12.94 -5.50
C ASP A 80 -11.28 -12.93 -6.92
N GLU A 81 -12.05 -13.97 -7.28
CA GLU A 81 -12.59 -14.15 -8.64
C GLU A 81 -13.57 -13.05 -9.05
N GLU A 82 -14.20 -12.36 -8.10
CA GLU A 82 -15.25 -11.38 -8.37
C GLU A 82 -14.87 -9.96 -7.94
N ARG A 83 -13.86 -9.81 -7.08
CA ARG A 83 -13.64 -8.57 -6.32
C ARG A 83 -12.17 -8.29 -6.07
N VAL A 84 -11.88 -7.00 -6.02
CA VAL A 84 -10.65 -6.48 -5.44
C VAL A 84 -11.02 -5.76 -4.15
N SER A 85 -10.35 -6.13 -3.06
CA SER A 85 -10.45 -5.45 -1.78
C SER A 85 -9.08 -4.99 -1.33
N TYR A 86 -9.03 -3.84 -0.64
CA TYR A 86 -7.76 -3.34 -0.15
C TYR A 86 -7.85 -2.54 1.14
N GLU A 87 -6.70 -2.37 1.79
CA GLU A 87 -6.46 -1.42 2.85
C GLU A 87 -5.22 -0.58 2.53
N GLY A 88 -5.39 0.74 2.55
CA GLY A 88 -4.32 1.71 2.36
C GLY A 88 -4.00 2.45 3.65
N TYR A 89 -2.72 2.50 4.06
CA TYR A 89 -2.31 3.20 5.27
C TYR A 89 -0.85 3.67 5.20
N CYS A 90 -0.48 4.56 6.11
CA CYS A 90 0.89 4.98 6.36
C CYS A 90 1.28 4.55 7.78
N PRO A 91 2.25 3.65 7.96
CA PRO A 91 2.73 3.33 9.28
C PRO A 91 3.45 4.54 9.88
N LEU A 92 3.18 4.82 11.15
CA LEU A 92 3.84 5.83 11.96
C LEU A 92 4.58 5.14 13.10
N LEU A 93 5.87 5.39 13.20
CA LEU A 93 6.69 4.93 14.32
C LEU A 93 6.64 5.99 15.43
N LEU A 94 5.95 5.68 16.52
CA LEU A 94 5.91 6.48 17.74
C LEU A 94 6.99 6.00 18.70
N PHE A 95 7.76 6.93 19.26
CA PHE A 95 8.83 6.67 20.23
C PHE A 95 9.90 5.66 19.76
N GLY A 96 10.02 5.42 18.45
CA GLY A 96 11.02 4.50 17.88
C GLY A 96 10.66 3.01 17.96
N PHE A 97 9.55 2.62 18.62
CA PHE A 97 9.18 1.19 18.76
C PHE A 97 7.69 0.91 18.60
N TRP A 98 6.83 1.92 18.70
CA TRP A 98 5.38 1.71 18.66
C TRP A 98 4.82 2.08 17.30
N GLU A 99 4.40 1.08 16.53
CA GLU A 99 3.82 1.29 15.20
C GLU A 99 2.30 1.59 15.28
N LYS A 100 1.87 2.65 14.59
CA LYS A 100 0.46 3.00 14.41
C LYS A 100 0.14 3.13 12.92
N LYS A 101 -0.90 2.44 12.44
CA LYS A 101 -1.41 2.62 11.07
C LYS A 101 -2.24 3.91 10.99
N LEU A 102 -1.82 4.85 10.15
CA LEU A 102 -2.60 6.06 9.84
C LEU A 102 -3.26 5.93 8.47
N SER A 103 -4.58 6.13 8.42
CA SER A 103 -5.31 6.14 7.15
C SER A 103 -4.86 7.32 6.27
N PHE A 104 -4.95 7.14 4.95
CA PHE A 104 -4.79 8.22 3.99
C PHE A 104 -5.78 9.37 4.26
N LYS A 105 -5.40 10.59 3.90
CA LYS A 105 -6.22 11.77 4.16
C LYS A 105 -5.88 12.90 3.18
N GLN A 106 -6.90 13.41 2.49
CA GLN A 106 -6.79 14.56 1.61
C GLN A 106 -6.44 15.81 2.42
N GLY A 107 -5.57 16.65 1.87
CA GLY A 107 -5.21 17.94 2.49
C GLY A 107 -4.52 17.77 3.84
N ALA A 108 -3.82 16.65 4.05
CA ALA A 108 -3.03 16.46 5.26
C ALA A 108 -1.95 17.55 5.35
N GLY A 109 -1.91 18.27 6.48
CA GLY A 109 -0.99 19.39 6.71
C GLY A 109 0.49 18.98 6.71
N GLY A 110 1.40 19.96 6.72
CA GLY A 110 2.83 19.83 6.41
C GLY A 110 3.55 18.56 6.90
N LEU A 111 3.43 18.19 8.18
CA LEU A 111 4.09 17.00 8.74
C LEU A 111 3.53 15.67 8.23
N PHE A 112 2.32 15.67 7.69
CA PHE A 112 1.58 14.49 7.26
C PHE A 112 1.35 14.44 5.74
N LYS A 113 2.17 15.16 4.96
CA LYS A 113 2.07 15.19 3.49
C LYS A 113 2.03 13.80 2.83
N TYR A 114 2.70 12.81 3.44
CA TYR A 114 2.67 11.43 2.97
C TYR A 114 1.26 10.80 3.00
N ARG A 115 0.36 11.25 3.89
CA ARG A 115 -1.04 10.79 3.94
C ARG A 115 -1.87 11.35 2.78
N ASP A 116 -1.56 12.56 2.34
CA ASP A 116 -2.16 13.17 1.14
C ASP A 116 -1.63 12.48 -0.13
N GLU A 117 -0.33 12.17 -0.17
CA GLU A 117 0.24 11.36 -1.24
C GLU A 117 -0.41 9.96 -1.33
N GLY A 118 -0.56 9.28 -0.19
CA GLY A 118 -1.27 8.00 -0.11
C GLY A 118 -2.71 8.10 -0.62
N HIS A 119 -3.44 9.16 -0.27
CA HIS A 119 -4.78 9.40 -0.79
C HIS A 119 -4.79 9.58 -2.32
N ARG A 120 -3.84 10.33 -2.88
CA ARG A 120 -3.76 10.50 -4.35
C ARG A 120 -3.47 9.17 -5.04
N MET A 121 -2.66 8.30 -4.42
CA MET A 121 -2.40 6.95 -4.95
C MET A 121 -3.64 6.07 -4.86
N GLU A 122 -4.41 6.20 -3.78
CA GLU A 122 -5.67 5.48 -3.60
C GLU A 122 -6.68 5.82 -4.70
N LEU A 123 -6.88 7.11 -5.01
CA LEU A 123 -7.77 7.52 -6.10
C LEU A 123 -7.34 6.90 -7.45
N LYS A 124 -6.04 6.91 -7.75
CA LYS A 124 -5.52 6.29 -8.99
C LYS A 124 -5.69 4.78 -9.01
N LEU A 125 -5.59 4.12 -7.86
CA LEU A 125 -5.82 2.68 -7.74
C LEU A 125 -7.29 2.36 -8.01
N LEU A 126 -8.20 3.13 -7.43
CA LEU A 126 -9.63 3.00 -7.67
C LEU A 126 -9.96 3.17 -9.16
N GLU A 127 -9.42 4.19 -9.82
CA GLU A 127 -9.58 4.37 -11.27
C GLU A 127 -9.04 3.18 -12.07
N GLN A 128 -7.91 2.59 -11.65
CA GLN A 128 -7.36 1.42 -12.30
C GLN A 128 -8.25 0.19 -12.12
N ILE A 129 -8.75 -0.06 -10.92
CA ILE A 129 -9.61 -1.22 -10.64
C ILE A 129 -10.89 -1.15 -11.45
N HIS A 130 -11.50 0.02 -11.62
CA HIS A 130 -12.68 0.18 -12.47
C HIS A 130 -12.42 0.00 -13.97
N ARG A 131 -11.16 0.00 -14.41
CA ARG A 131 -10.77 -0.24 -15.82
C ARG A 131 -10.41 -1.71 -16.09
N LEU A 132 -10.23 -2.51 -15.04
CA LEU A 132 -9.96 -3.95 -15.12
C LEU A 132 -11.27 -4.72 -15.19
#